data_AF-A0A937XK83-F1
#
_entry.id   AF-A0A937XK83-F1
#
_cell.length_a   1.000
_cell.length_b   1.000
_cell.length_c   1.000
_cell.angle_alpha   90.00
_cell.angle_beta   90.00
_cell.angle_gamma   90.00
#
_symmetry.space_group_name_H-M   'P 1'
#
loop_
_entity.id
_entity.type
_entity.pdbx_description
1 polymer ?
#
loop_
_entity_poly.entity_id
_entity_poly.type
_entity_poly.pdbx_seq_one_letter_code
_entity_poly.pdbx_strand_id
1 'polypeptide(L)'
;MLSVVSDCIVRQSAGFGVFCVDSSGFGAFRDNQITANLSYAMHVGPQLADGNVFSGNDSTGVELYGWLPVSTTWPDLGVSYVIRDVYVFHSSNSPVLAIQPGTEIRFKDLGTLKVGNAGTPTPARIVADGTAGRVRFTSASASPSPGSFYGVYVYGNQIGESEFRNCDFSYGGQNGDCLLYVKNSNPVITGCDFGYSAGWGVSFKTASVPDTLALKQANTFHDNALGNIKWVPPVPGN
;
A
#
# COMPACT_ATOMS: atom_id res chain seq x y z
N MET A 1 21.29 16.33 -5.41
CA MET A 1 21.65 15.94 -4.03
C MET A 1 20.36 15.98 -3.24
N LEU A 2 19.89 14.83 -2.72
CA LEU A 2 18.67 14.82 -1.91
C LEU A 2 18.98 15.41 -0.53
N SER A 3 18.04 16.18 0.01
CA SER A 3 18.19 16.87 1.29
C SER A 3 18.26 15.88 2.46
N VAL A 4 19.08 16.20 3.46
CA VAL A 4 19.11 15.51 4.75
C VAL A 4 18.46 16.42 5.80
N VAL A 5 17.46 15.90 6.51
CA VAL A 5 16.81 16.58 7.65
C VAL A 5 16.87 15.65 8.84
N SER A 6 17.57 16.07 9.90
CA SER A 6 17.61 15.32 11.14
C SER A 6 17.56 16.21 12.37
N ASP A 7 17.21 15.61 13.51
CA ASP A 7 17.26 16.23 14.83
C ASP A 7 16.38 17.49 14.94
N CYS A 8 15.31 17.56 14.14
CA CYS A 8 14.39 18.70 14.12
C CYS A 8 13.12 18.44 14.94
N ILE A 9 12.54 19.52 15.48
CA ILE A 9 11.20 19.52 16.07
C ILE A 9 10.30 20.37 15.19
N VAL A 10 9.24 19.77 14.63
CA VAL A 10 8.25 20.45 13.78
C VAL A 10 6.89 20.31 14.44
N ARG A 11 6.30 21.43 14.86
CA ARG A 11 5.06 21.41 15.63
C ARG A 11 4.21 22.65 15.45
N GLN A 12 2.92 22.53 15.79
CA GLN A 12 1.97 23.63 15.85
C GLN A 12 1.75 24.32 14.49
N SER A 13 1.92 23.58 13.39
CA SER A 13 1.54 24.03 12.05
C SER A 13 0.02 24.04 11.91
N ALA A 14 -0.51 25.04 11.19
CA ALA A 14 -1.93 25.11 10.81
C ALA A 14 -2.34 24.07 9.75
N GLY A 15 -1.40 23.28 9.23
CA GLY A 15 -1.64 22.22 8.26
C GLY A 15 -0.73 21.03 8.52
N PHE A 16 -0.07 20.53 7.48
CA PHE A 16 0.97 19.50 7.63
C PHE A 16 2.16 20.05 8.42
N GLY A 17 2.83 19.19 9.19
CA GLY A 17 4.13 19.52 9.78
C GLY A 17 5.18 19.71 8.69
N VAL A 18 5.31 18.73 7.79
CA VAL A 18 6.22 18.77 6.63
C VAL A 18 5.42 18.60 5.34
N PHE A 19 5.69 19.45 4.36
CA PHE A 19 5.03 19.39 3.05
C PHE A 19 6.07 19.41 1.93
N CYS A 20 6.17 18.31 1.20
CA CYS A 20 7.01 18.17 0.02
C CYS A 20 6.13 18.28 -1.23
N VAL A 21 6.58 19.04 -2.23
CA VAL A 21 5.93 19.17 -3.55
C VAL A 21 6.47 18.12 -4.54
N ASP A 22 5.77 17.91 -5.65
CA ASP A 22 6.23 17.10 -6.80
C ASP A 22 6.62 15.64 -6.47
N SER A 23 5.92 15.02 -5.51
CA SER A 23 6.23 13.66 -5.02
C SER A 23 7.67 13.51 -4.52
N SER A 24 8.30 14.64 -4.13
CA SER A 24 9.67 14.62 -3.63
C SER A 24 9.74 14.04 -2.23
N GLY A 25 10.90 13.51 -1.92
CA GLY A 25 11.24 13.00 -0.61
C GLY A 25 12.62 13.48 -0.18
N PHE A 26 13.08 12.93 0.94
CA PHE A 26 14.39 13.24 1.49
C PHE A 26 15.39 12.15 1.13
N GLY A 27 16.67 12.52 1.09
CA GLY A 27 17.75 11.54 1.03
C GLY A 27 17.89 10.84 2.37
N ALA A 28 17.67 11.59 3.45
CA ALA A 28 17.41 11.08 4.79
C ALA A 28 16.51 12.06 5.56
N PHE A 29 15.54 11.52 6.28
CA PHE A 29 14.64 12.23 7.19
C PHE A 29 14.56 11.41 8.47
N ARG A 30 15.39 11.69 9.47
CA ARG A 30 15.56 10.81 10.64
C ARG A 30 15.68 11.59 11.93
N ASP A 31 15.36 10.97 13.05
CA ASP A 31 15.54 11.57 14.38
C ASP A 31 14.74 12.87 14.57
N ASN A 32 13.63 13.05 13.84
CA ASN A 32 12.78 14.23 13.94
C ASN A 32 11.54 13.95 14.79
N GLN A 33 11.01 15.00 15.42
CA GLN A 33 9.75 14.97 16.15
C GLN A 33 8.72 15.84 15.43
N ILE A 34 7.70 15.22 14.85
CA ILE A 34 6.65 15.91 14.07
C ILE A 34 5.33 15.78 14.82
N THR A 35 4.96 16.82 15.57
CA THR A 35 3.93 16.71 16.61
C THR A 35 2.95 17.88 16.63
N ALA A 36 1.71 17.66 17.08
CA ALA A 36 0.75 18.75 17.34
C ALA A 36 0.50 19.68 16.14
N ASN A 37 0.43 19.13 14.93
CA ASN A 37 0.04 19.85 13.72
C ASN A 37 -1.45 19.60 13.41
N LEU A 38 -2.13 20.57 12.81
CA LEU A 38 -3.59 20.51 12.56
C LEU A 38 -4.00 19.61 11.36
N SER A 39 -3.07 18.83 10.81
CA SER A 39 -3.32 17.86 9.73
C SER A 39 -2.46 16.61 9.93
N TYR A 40 -2.17 15.85 8.88
CA TYR A 40 -1.21 14.74 8.94
C TYR A 40 0.19 15.28 9.28
N ALA A 41 1.04 14.43 9.86
CA ALA A 41 2.40 14.83 10.21
C ALA A 41 3.18 15.30 8.97
N MET A 42 3.06 14.57 7.87
CA MET A 42 3.79 14.85 6.64
C MET A 42 2.93 14.61 5.39
N HIS A 43 3.28 15.31 4.32
CA HIS A 43 2.88 15.04 2.94
C HIS A 43 4.14 14.90 2.08
N VAL A 44 4.45 13.68 1.65
CA VAL A 44 5.78 13.36 1.09
C VAL A 44 5.73 12.21 0.07
N GLY A 45 6.76 12.11 -0.76
CA GLY A 45 7.00 10.94 -1.60
C GLY A 45 7.12 9.63 -0.80
N PRO A 46 6.90 8.47 -1.43
CA PRO A 46 6.86 7.16 -0.75
C PRO A 46 8.23 6.65 -0.25
N GLN A 47 9.31 7.38 -0.53
CA GLN A 47 10.64 7.11 0.03
C GLN A 47 10.74 7.80 1.39
N LEU A 48 10.66 7.01 2.45
CA LEU A 48 10.67 7.49 3.83
C LEU A 48 11.93 7.04 4.55
N ALA A 49 12.25 7.78 5.60
CA ALA A 49 13.37 7.48 6.47
C ALA A 49 12.88 7.18 7.89
N ASP A 50 13.64 6.30 8.53
CA ASP A 50 13.45 5.72 9.86
C ASP A 50 13.76 6.75 10.97
N GLY A 51 13.35 6.47 12.20
CA GLY A 51 13.81 7.14 13.42
C GLY A 51 13.02 8.40 13.77
N ASN A 52 11.84 8.60 13.19
CA ASN A 52 11.01 9.78 13.47
C ASN A 52 9.90 9.45 14.48
N VAL A 53 9.53 10.46 15.26
CA VAL A 53 8.40 10.40 16.19
C VAL A 53 7.24 11.22 15.64
N PHE A 54 6.10 10.56 15.46
CA PHE A 54 4.85 11.17 15.00
C PHE A 54 3.79 11.07 16.10
N SER A 55 3.39 12.17 16.72
CA SER A 55 2.42 12.12 17.81
C SER A 55 1.59 13.40 17.96
N GLY A 56 0.34 13.26 18.43
CA GLY A 56 -0.53 14.40 18.74
C GLY A 56 -0.93 15.28 17.55
N ASN A 57 -0.74 14.84 16.30
CA ASN A 57 -1.26 15.53 15.12
C ASN A 57 -2.76 15.25 14.95
N ASP A 58 -3.55 16.23 14.53
CA ASP A 58 -5.03 16.13 14.45
C ASP A 58 -5.47 15.03 13.49
N SER A 59 -4.74 14.85 12.38
CA SER A 59 -4.88 13.66 11.55
C SER A 59 -3.73 12.70 11.84
N THR A 60 -4.05 11.46 12.21
CA THR A 60 -3.05 10.46 12.57
C THR A 60 -2.49 9.81 11.30
N GLY A 61 -1.26 10.17 10.92
CA GLY A 61 -0.52 9.47 9.89
C GLY A 61 0.47 10.33 9.09
N VAL A 62 1.12 9.68 8.14
CA VAL A 62 2.04 10.27 7.14
C VAL A 62 1.44 10.06 5.75
N GLU A 63 1.08 11.15 5.06
CA GLU A 63 0.48 11.08 3.73
C GLU A 63 1.53 10.85 2.64
N LEU A 64 1.36 9.77 1.86
CA LEU A 64 2.25 9.36 0.79
C LEU A 64 1.62 9.52 -0.58
N TYR A 65 2.41 10.02 -1.53
CA TYR A 65 1.99 10.17 -2.92
C TYR A 65 3.15 10.11 -3.92
N GLY A 66 2.88 9.57 -5.12
CA GLY A 66 3.80 9.53 -6.25
C GLY A 66 4.60 8.23 -6.37
N TRP A 67 5.83 8.37 -6.85
CA TRP A 67 6.60 7.26 -7.41
C TRP A 67 7.65 6.75 -6.42
N LEU A 68 7.77 5.42 -6.33
CA LEU A 68 8.80 4.72 -5.56
C LEU A 68 9.72 3.97 -6.54
N PRO A 69 10.77 4.65 -7.07
CA PRO A 69 11.62 4.08 -8.12
C PRO A 69 12.75 3.19 -7.58
N VAL A 70 12.89 3.10 -6.26
CA VAL A 70 13.97 2.39 -5.56
C VAL A 70 13.40 1.51 -4.46
N SER A 71 14.06 0.39 -4.19
CA SER A 71 13.66 -0.49 -3.10
C SER A 71 13.65 0.27 -1.78
N THR A 72 12.57 0.13 -1.02
CA THR A 72 12.34 0.88 0.22
C THR A 72 11.64 -0.01 1.22
N THR A 73 11.99 0.17 2.50
CA THR A 73 11.28 -0.45 3.61
C THR A 73 10.40 0.60 4.27
N TRP A 74 9.12 0.29 4.45
CA TRP A 74 8.19 1.04 5.28
C TRP A 74 8.20 0.41 6.69
N PRO A 75 8.86 1.04 7.68
CA PRO A 75 8.79 0.60 9.07
C PRO A 75 7.40 0.84 9.67
N ASP A 76 7.11 0.21 10.80
CA ASP A 76 5.98 0.65 11.62
C ASP A 76 6.33 2.01 12.26
N LEU A 77 5.62 3.06 11.85
CA LEU A 77 5.84 4.42 12.35
C LEU A 77 5.18 4.66 13.73
N GLY A 78 4.42 3.70 14.26
CA GLY A 78 3.49 3.91 15.37
C GLY A 78 2.27 4.76 14.99
N VAL A 79 2.19 5.20 13.72
CA VAL A 79 1.05 5.88 13.09
C VAL A 79 0.85 5.30 11.69
N SER A 80 -0.33 5.50 11.10
CA SER A 80 -0.65 4.93 9.79
C SER A 80 0.09 5.64 8.63
N TYR A 81 0.45 4.87 7.60
CA TYR A 81 0.69 5.43 6.27
C TYR A 81 -0.64 5.79 5.63
N VAL A 82 -0.75 7.00 5.08
CA VAL A 82 -1.98 7.47 4.42
C VAL A 82 -1.74 7.60 2.93
N ILE A 83 -2.22 6.64 2.15
CA ILE A 83 -1.98 6.56 0.72
C ILE A 83 -2.98 7.46 -0.01
N ARG A 84 -2.45 8.47 -0.70
CA ARG A 84 -3.18 9.17 -1.76
C ARG A 84 -3.05 8.36 -3.05
N ASP A 85 -1.85 8.25 -3.62
CA ASP A 85 -1.57 7.42 -4.80
C ASP A 85 -0.10 7.02 -4.78
N VAL A 86 0.23 5.73 -4.70
CA VAL A 86 1.63 5.27 -4.70
C VAL A 86 1.90 4.28 -5.83
N TYR A 87 2.97 4.53 -6.57
CA TYR A 87 3.39 3.76 -7.74
C TYR A 87 4.81 3.20 -7.52
N VAL A 88 4.90 1.90 -7.24
CA VAL A 88 6.16 1.19 -7.02
C VAL A 88 6.60 0.54 -8.32
N PHE A 89 7.35 1.27 -9.15
CA PHE A 89 8.05 0.72 -10.31
C PHE A 89 9.08 1.71 -10.86
N HIS A 90 10.04 1.19 -11.62
CA HIS A 90 10.99 1.98 -12.39
C HIS A 90 11.50 1.16 -13.58
N SER A 91 11.72 1.80 -14.72
CA SER A 91 12.10 1.12 -15.97
C SER A 91 13.41 0.34 -15.88
N SER A 92 14.31 0.69 -14.95
CA SER A 92 15.64 0.09 -14.82
C SER A 92 15.96 -0.54 -13.46
N ASN A 93 15.14 -0.32 -12.42
CA ASN A 93 15.58 -0.60 -11.03
C ASN A 93 14.77 -1.68 -10.32
N SER A 94 13.70 -2.19 -10.93
CA SER A 94 12.87 -3.29 -10.40
C SER A 94 12.64 -3.20 -8.86
N PRO A 95 12.02 -2.11 -8.37
CA PRO A 95 12.00 -1.79 -6.95
C PRO A 95 11.24 -2.83 -6.12
N VAL A 96 11.68 -3.01 -4.87
CA VAL A 96 11.01 -3.83 -3.86
C VAL A 96 10.49 -2.94 -2.73
N LEU A 97 9.18 -2.95 -2.50
CA LEU A 97 8.57 -2.36 -1.31
C LEU A 97 8.44 -3.43 -0.23
N ALA A 98 9.20 -3.29 0.86
CA ALA A 98 9.03 -4.11 2.05
C ALA A 98 8.20 -3.36 3.09
N ILE A 99 7.17 -3.99 3.64
CA ILE A 99 6.31 -3.41 4.69
C ILE A 99 6.56 -4.22 5.96
N GLN A 100 7.01 -3.54 7.01
CA GLN A 100 7.31 -4.19 8.28
C GLN A 100 6.03 -4.67 8.99
N PRO A 101 6.12 -5.72 9.84
CA PRO A 101 5.00 -6.15 10.68
C PRO A 101 4.43 -5.00 11.52
N GLY A 102 3.13 -5.05 11.80
CA GLY A 102 2.40 -4.06 12.61
C GLY A 102 1.95 -2.82 11.83
N THR A 103 2.49 -2.60 10.63
CA THR A 103 2.22 -1.42 9.82
C THR A 103 0.74 -1.33 9.39
N GLU A 104 0.16 -0.15 9.60
CA GLU A 104 -1.17 0.20 9.09
C GLU A 104 -1.08 1.14 7.89
N ILE A 105 -1.80 0.81 6.83
CA ILE A 105 -1.84 1.51 5.55
C ILE A 105 -3.31 1.87 5.26
N ARG A 106 -3.61 3.17 5.27
CA ARG A 106 -4.93 3.72 5.06
C ARG A 106 -5.02 4.45 3.73
N PHE A 107 -6.00 4.13 2.90
CA PHE A 107 -6.19 4.75 1.59
C PHE A 107 -7.23 5.87 1.68
N LYS A 108 -6.89 7.04 1.13
CA LYS A 108 -7.88 8.11 0.91
C LYS A 108 -8.89 7.70 -0.16
N ASP A 109 -9.93 8.50 -0.32
CA ASP A 109 -10.83 8.36 -1.48
C ASP A 109 -10.01 8.35 -2.77
N LEU A 110 -10.39 7.47 -3.70
CA LEU A 110 -9.66 7.18 -4.93
C LEU A 110 -8.24 6.65 -4.73
N GLY A 111 -7.88 6.21 -3.51
CA GLY A 111 -6.52 5.83 -3.21
C GLY A 111 -6.10 4.50 -3.84
N THR A 112 -4.85 4.43 -4.30
CA THR A 112 -4.29 3.20 -4.90
C THR A 112 -2.82 2.98 -4.54
N LEU A 113 -2.45 1.70 -4.38
CA LEU A 113 -1.07 1.25 -4.33
C LEU A 113 -0.85 0.31 -5.52
N LYS A 114 0.00 0.72 -6.46
CA LYS A 114 0.33 -0.06 -7.66
C LYS A 114 1.77 -0.51 -7.59
N VAL A 115 1.98 -1.82 -7.67
CA VAL A 115 3.29 -2.46 -7.64
C VAL A 115 3.53 -3.06 -9.02
N GLY A 116 4.51 -2.52 -9.73
CA GLY A 116 4.73 -2.77 -11.15
C GLY A 116 3.86 -1.85 -12.01
N ASN A 117 3.90 -2.07 -13.34
CA ASN A 117 3.07 -1.33 -14.28
C ASN A 117 2.41 -2.28 -15.30
N ALA A 118 1.08 -2.16 -15.40
CA ALA A 118 0.26 -2.98 -16.29
C ALA A 118 0.36 -2.61 -17.77
N GLY A 119 0.67 -1.35 -18.10
CA GLY A 119 0.68 -0.81 -19.46
C GLY A 119 2.05 -0.87 -20.14
N THR A 120 3.11 -0.72 -19.37
CA THR A 120 4.49 -0.99 -19.82
C THR A 120 5.08 -1.99 -18.85
N PRO A 121 5.27 -3.27 -19.24
CA PRO A 121 5.71 -4.34 -18.34
C PRO A 121 6.99 -3.96 -17.59
N THR A 122 6.81 -3.39 -16.40
CA THR A 122 7.88 -2.88 -15.56
C THR A 122 7.71 -3.57 -14.22
N PRO A 123 8.56 -4.57 -13.91
CA PRO A 123 8.38 -5.39 -12.72
C PRO A 123 8.68 -4.57 -11.46
N ALA A 124 7.96 -4.86 -10.40
CA ALA A 124 8.29 -4.49 -9.04
C ALA A 124 7.77 -5.58 -8.11
N ARG A 125 8.17 -5.53 -6.84
CA ARG A 125 7.77 -6.52 -5.85
C ARG A 125 7.32 -5.83 -4.58
N ILE A 126 6.33 -6.42 -3.92
CA ILE A 126 5.91 -6.04 -2.58
C ILE A 126 6.08 -7.22 -1.65
N VAL A 127 6.59 -6.96 -0.44
CA VAL A 127 6.70 -7.94 0.64
C VAL A 127 6.03 -7.34 1.86
N ALA A 128 4.80 -7.76 2.14
CA ALA A 128 4.09 -7.45 3.36
C ALA A 128 4.04 -8.72 4.22
N ASP A 129 5.00 -8.85 5.14
CA ASP A 129 5.06 -9.96 6.07
C ASP A 129 4.58 -9.49 7.45
N GLY A 130 3.30 -9.68 7.71
CA GLY A 130 2.68 -9.34 8.99
C GLY A 130 2.79 -10.43 10.05
N THR A 131 3.65 -11.45 9.89
CA THR A 131 3.70 -12.59 10.83
C THR A 131 3.98 -12.19 12.27
N ALA A 132 4.87 -11.23 12.51
CA ALA A 132 5.17 -10.70 13.85
C ALA A 132 4.19 -9.61 14.32
N GLY A 133 3.26 -9.18 13.46
CA GLY A 133 2.31 -8.10 13.71
C GLY A 133 1.48 -7.85 12.45
N ARG A 134 0.16 -7.99 12.54
CA ARG A 134 -0.75 -7.96 11.39
C ARG A 134 -0.65 -6.63 10.62
N VAL A 135 -0.34 -6.70 9.32
CA VAL A 135 -0.31 -5.53 8.43
C VAL A 135 -1.74 -5.24 7.94
N ARG A 136 -2.17 -3.98 7.91
CA ARG A 136 -3.55 -3.63 7.53
C ARG A 136 -3.61 -2.69 6.34
N PHE A 137 -4.42 -3.03 5.35
CA PHE A 137 -4.76 -2.20 4.20
C PHE A 137 -6.25 -1.84 4.29
N THR A 138 -6.56 -0.58 4.61
CA THR A 138 -7.94 -0.16 4.90
C THR A 138 -8.23 1.28 4.45
N SER A 139 -9.45 1.77 4.64
CA SER A 139 -9.80 3.16 4.30
C SER A 139 -9.29 4.15 5.36
N ALA A 140 -8.93 5.36 4.92
CA ALA A 140 -8.69 6.53 5.77
C ALA A 140 -9.98 7.27 6.18
N SER A 141 -11.14 6.84 5.68
CA SER A 141 -12.44 7.43 6.03
C SER A 141 -12.76 7.19 7.52
N ALA A 142 -13.32 8.20 8.19
CA ALA A 142 -13.84 8.06 9.55
C ALA A 142 -15.06 7.11 9.62
N SER A 143 -15.76 6.94 8.49
CA SER A 143 -16.89 6.01 8.34
C SER A 143 -16.61 5.15 7.10
N PRO A 144 -15.77 4.12 7.21
CA PRO A 144 -15.36 3.31 6.07
C PRO A 144 -16.54 2.50 5.54
N SER A 145 -16.67 2.46 4.21
CA SER A 145 -17.66 1.67 3.49
C SER A 145 -17.01 0.90 2.34
N PRO A 146 -17.60 -0.23 1.89
CA PRO A 146 -17.10 -0.92 0.71
C PRO A 146 -16.91 0.04 -0.48
N GLY A 147 -15.71 0.02 -1.09
CA GLY A 147 -15.37 0.89 -2.21
C GLY A 147 -14.88 2.29 -1.82
N SER A 148 -14.46 2.50 -0.57
CA SER A 148 -13.87 3.77 -0.11
C SER A 148 -12.53 4.12 -0.75
N PHE A 149 -11.91 3.18 -1.46
CA PHE A 149 -10.70 3.36 -2.27
C PHE A 149 -10.65 2.30 -3.38
N TYR A 150 -9.74 2.46 -4.35
CA TYR A 150 -9.62 1.53 -5.47
C TYR A 150 -9.16 0.15 -5.02
N GLY A 151 -7.91 0.03 -4.59
CA GLY A 151 -7.32 -1.26 -4.22
C GLY A 151 -5.80 -1.27 -4.27
N VAL A 152 -5.25 -2.44 -3.95
CA VAL A 152 -3.84 -2.77 -4.13
C VAL A 152 -3.68 -3.57 -5.41
N TYR A 153 -2.79 -3.15 -6.29
CA TYR A 153 -2.58 -3.77 -7.60
C TYR A 153 -1.16 -4.27 -7.73
N VAL A 154 -1.00 -5.55 -8.05
CA VAL A 154 0.29 -6.20 -8.29
C VAL A 154 0.36 -6.62 -9.75
N TYR A 155 1.36 -6.09 -10.44
CA TYR A 155 1.61 -6.30 -11.85
C TYR A 155 2.98 -6.95 -12.06
N GLY A 156 3.00 -8.01 -12.85
CA GLY A 156 4.22 -8.55 -13.43
C GLY A 156 4.96 -9.59 -12.58
N ASN A 157 5.98 -10.12 -13.24
CA ASN A 157 6.61 -11.39 -12.93
C ASN A 157 7.98 -11.41 -13.58
N GLN A 158 9.04 -10.94 -12.91
CA GLN A 158 10.44 -11.13 -13.34
C GLN A 158 11.49 -11.04 -12.20
N ILE A 159 11.14 -10.56 -11.00
CA ILE A 159 12.10 -10.30 -9.91
C ILE A 159 11.80 -11.07 -8.62
N GLY A 160 10.97 -12.12 -8.72
CA GLY A 160 10.44 -12.89 -7.59
C GLY A 160 8.95 -12.63 -7.36
N GLU A 161 8.36 -13.47 -6.50
CA GLU A 161 6.94 -13.38 -6.15
C GLU A 161 6.73 -12.28 -5.11
N SER A 162 5.66 -11.50 -5.27
CA SER A 162 5.20 -10.62 -4.19
C SER A 162 4.61 -11.46 -3.06
N GLU A 163 4.58 -10.92 -1.84
CA GLU A 163 4.17 -11.66 -0.65
C GLU A 163 3.21 -10.83 0.21
N PHE A 164 2.14 -11.48 0.64
CA PHE A 164 1.20 -11.00 1.63
C PHE A 164 0.97 -12.12 2.64
N ARG A 165 1.52 -11.95 3.85
CA ARG A 165 1.40 -12.90 4.94
C ARG A 165 0.77 -12.21 6.15
N ASN A 166 -0.29 -12.78 6.71
CA ASN A 166 -0.96 -12.24 7.90
C ASN A 166 -1.37 -10.76 7.73
N CYS A 167 -1.99 -10.44 6.58
CA CYS A 167 -2.46 -9.10 6.24
C CYS A 167 -3.99 -8.99 6.27
N ASP A 168 -4.53 -7.84 6.65
CA ASP A 168 -5.95 -7.50 6.48
C ASP A 168 -6.14 -6.58 5.28
N PHE A 169 -7.17 -6.85 4.49
CA PHE A 169 -7.64 -5.96 3.45
C PHE A 169 -9.13 -5.69 3.65
N SER A 170 -9.51 -4.42 3.73
CA SER A 170 -10.92 -4.06 3.96
C SER A 170 -11.35 -2.77 3.28
N TYR A 171 -12.63 -2.67 2.92
CA TYR A 171 -13.31 -1.44 2.46
C TYR A 171 -12.86 -0.86 1.11
N GLY A 172 -12.04 -1.55 0.34
CA GLY A 172 -11.65 -1.17 -1.02
C GLY A 172 -12.60 -1.72 -2.09
N GLY A 173 -12.13 -1.75 -3.34
CA GLY A 173 -12.88 -2.29 -4.47
C GLY A 173 -13.84 -1.30 -5.14
N GLN A 174 -13.48 -0.01 -5.15
CA GLN A 174 -14.30 1.04 -5.78
C GLN A 174 -14.72 0.67 -7.21
N ASN A 175 -15.92 1.07 -7.62
CA ASN A 175 -16.54 0.70 -8.91
C ASN A 175 -16.71 -0.81 -9.13
N GLY A 176 -16.81 -1.60 -8.06
CA GLY A 176 -16.99 -3.06 -8.15
C GLY A 176 -15.71 -3.81 -8.52
N ASP A 177 -14.54 -3.23 -8.23
CA ASP A 177 -13.23 -3.85 -8.48
C ASP A 177 -12.89 -4.90 -7.39
N CYS A 178 -11.74 -4.80 -6.73
CA CYS A 178 -11.32 -5.75 -5.71
C CYS A 178 -10.36 -5.12 -4.70
N LEU A 179 -10.11 -5.81 -3.58
CA LEU A 179 -9.13 -5.35 -2.59
C LEU A 179 -7.69 -5.56 -3.07
N LEU A 180 -7.44 -6.73 -3.65
CA LEU A 180 -6.15 -7.11 -4.23
C LEU A 180 -6.34 -7.58 -5.67
N TYR A 181 -5.78 -6.83 -6.61
CA TYR A 181 -5.72 -7.17 -8.02
C TYR A 181 -4.35 -7.73 -8.38
N VAL A 182 -4.33 -8.86 -9.07
CA VAL A 182 -3.10 -9.54 -9.49
C VAL A 182 -3.15 -9.73 -11.00
N LYS A 183 -2.21 -9.15 -11.75
CA LYS A 183 -2.08 -9.40 -13.21
C LYS A 183 -0.68 -9.86 -13.53
N ASN A 184 -0.59 -10.96 -14.29
CA ASN A 184 0.67 -11.59 -14.69
C ASN A 184 1.62 -11.73 -13.48
N SER A 185 1.12 -12.22 -12.34
CA SER A 185 1.92 -12.42 -11.13
C SER A 185 1.34 -13.58 -10.34
N ASN A 186 2.13 -14.15 -9.43
CA ASN A 186 1.73 -15.25 -8.56
C ASN A 186 2.19 -14.96 -7.12
N PRO A 187 1.57 -13.97 -6.43
CA PRO A 187 2.00 -13.65 -5.08
C PRO A 187 1.68 -14.77 -4.10
N VAL A 188 2.51 -14.92 -3.08
CA VAL A 188 2.15 -15.72 -1.91
C VAL A 188 1.11 -14.96 -1.11
N ILE A 189 -0.06 -15.55 -0.89
CA ILE A 189 -1.16 -14.98 -0.11
C ILE A 189 -1.58 -16.00 0.96
N THR A 190 -1.19 -15.76 2.21
CA THR A 190 -1.40 -16.73 3.31
C THR A 190 -1.71 -16.03 4.64
N GLY A 191 -2.66 -16.55 5.39
CA GLY A 191 -3.10 -15.99 6.68
C GLY A 191 -3.77 -14.63 6.57
N CYS A 192 -4.15 -14.21 5.36
CA CYS A 192 -4.77 -12.92 5.12
C CYS A 192 -6.28 -12.96 5.35
N ASP A 193 -6.85 -11.80 5.61
CA ASP A 193 -8.28 -11.56 5.72
C ASP A 193 -8.73 -10.54 4.65
N PHE A 194 -9.79 -10.87 3.91
CA PHE A 194 -10.35 -10.05 2.84
C PHE A 194 -11.83 -9.80 3.09
N GLY A 195 -12.15 -8.60 3.60
CA GLY A 195 -13.48 -8.21 4.05
C GLY A 195 -14.02 -6.96 3.37
N TYR A 196 -15.36 -6.83 3.30
CA TYR A 196 -16.02 -5.56 2.97
C TYR A 196 -15.60 -4.92 1.63
N SER A 197 -15.29 -5.72 0.60
CA SER A 197 -15.03 -5.19 -0.74
C SER A 197 -16.33 -4.76 -1.43
N ALA A 198 -16.32 -3.63 -2.15
CA ALA A 198 -17.41 -3.27 -3.06
C ALA A 198 -17.46 -4.16 -4.31
N GLY A 199 -16.43 -4.98 -4.54
CA GLY A 199 -16.43 -6.00 -5.58
C GLY A 199 -15.93 -7.34 -5.03
N TRP A 200 -14.75 -7.76 -5.46
CA TRP A 200 -14.15 -9.04 -5.08
C TRP A 200 -13.11 -8.90 -3.96
N GLY A 201 -12.88 -9.97 -3.20
CA GLY A 201 -11.74 -10.01 -2.28
C GLY A 201 -10.42 -9.92 -3.05
N VAL A 202 -10.17 -10.90 -3.92
CA VAL A 202 -8.99 -10.95 -4.80
C VAL A 202 -9.42 -11.19 -6.25
N SER A 203 -8.77 -10.52 -7.19
CA SER A 203 -8.99 -10.71 -8.63
C SER A 203 -7.69 -11.04 -9.35
N PHE A 204 -7.67 -12.15 -10.07
CA PHE A 204 -6.53 -12.60 -10.87
C PHE A 204 -6.79 -12.40 -12.36
N LYS A 205 -5.82 -11.79 -13.05
CA LYS A 205 -5.70 -11.74 -14.51
C LYS A 205 -4.39 -12.38 -14.94
N THR A 206 -4.37 -13.71 -14.98
CA THR A 206 -3.17 -14.54 -15.14
C THR A 206 -3.40 -15.62 -16.20
N ALA A 207 -2.32 -16.03 -16.89
CA ALA A 207 -2.38 -17.05 -17.94
C ALA A 207 -2.88 -18.41 -17.40
N SER A 208 -2.48 -18.75 -16.17
CA SER A 208 -2.91 -19.95 -15.46
C SER A 208 -4.01 -19.62 -14.45
N VAL A 209 -4.93 -20.56 -14.27
CA VAL A 209 -5.96 -20.50 -13.22
C VAL A 209 -5.28 -20.60 -11.85
N PRO A 210 -5.55 -19.70 -10.89
CA PRO A 210 -5.04 -19.84 -9.53
C PRO A 210 -5.73 -21.01 -8.81
N ASP A 211 -5.04 -21.68 -7.88
CA ASP A 211 -5.66 -22.67 -7.00
C ASP A 211 -6.57 -21.98 -5.98
N THR A 212 -7.83 -21.78 -6.37
CA THR A 212 -8.82 -21.09 -5.54
C THR A 212 -9.20 -21.85 -4.28
N LEU A 213 -9.01 -23.18 -4.24
CA LEU A 213 -9.28 -23.97 -3.04
C LEU A 213 -8.17 -23.73 -2.02
N ALA A 214 -6.91 -23.83 -2.43
CA ALA A 214 -5.77 -23.55 -1.56
C ALA A 214 -5.83 -22.09 -1.03
N LEU A 215 -6.17 -21.12 -1.89
CA LEU A 215 -6.34 -19.72 -1.47
C LEU A 215 -7.42 -19.55 -0.39
N LYS A 216 -8.56 -20.24 -0.52
CA LYS A 216 -9.64 -20.20 0.49
C LYS A 216 -9.30 -20.94 1.78
N GLN A 217 -8.46 -21.97 1.72
CA GLN A 217 -8.00 -22.68 2.91
C GLN A 217 -6.94 -21.89 3.67
N ALA A 218 -6.11 -21.13 2.95
CA ALA A 218 -5.04 -20.35 3.53
C ALA A 218 -5.48 -18.97 4.04
N ASN A 219 -6.67 -18.47 3.68
CA ASN A 219 -7.11 -17.10 3.93
C ASN A 219 -8.60 -17.02 4.28
N THR A 220 -8.99 -15.95 4.95
CA THR A 220 -10.39 -15.68 5.31
C THR A 220 -10.99 -14.67 4.32
N PHE A 221 -12.24 -14.92 3.92
CA PHE A 221 -12.99 -14.04 3.01
C PHE A 221 -14.41 -13.90 3.52
N HIS A 222 -14.89 -12.66 3.62
CA HIS A 222 -16.25 -12.38 4.08
C HIS A 222 -16.76 -11.05 3.51
N ASP A 223 -18.07 -10.86 3.44
CA ASP A 223 -18.72 -9.58 3.12
C ASP A 223 -18.22 -8.88 1.83
N ASN A 224 -17.78 -9.64 0.82
CA ASN A 224 -17.35 -9.12 -0.47
C ASN A 224 -18.52 -9.14 -1.46
N ALA A 225 -18.89 -7.99 -2.03
CA ALA A 225 -20.17 -7.82 -2.75
C ALA A 225 -20.34 -8.71 -3.99
N LEU A 226 -19.27 -8.98 -4.73
CA LEU A 226 -19.30 -9.79 -5.95
C LEU A 226 -18.72 -11.21 -5.76
N GLY A 227 -18.02 -11.45 -4.65
CA GLY A 227 -17.48 -12.76 -4.27
C GLY A 227 -16.04 -12.74 -3.78
N ASN A 228 -15.53 -13.91 -3.40
CA ASN A 228 -14.22 -13.99 -2.73
C ASN A 228 -13.04 -13.87 -3.70
N ILE A 229 -13.08 -14.64 -4.79
CA ILE A 229 -11.98 -14.74 -5.75
C ILE A 229 -12.55 -14.71 -7.17
N LYS A 230 -12.05 -13.78 -7.99
CA LYS A 230 -12.29 -13.71 -9.44
C LYS A 230 -11.05 -14.17 -10.18
N TRP A 231 -11.22 -14.93 -11.26
CA TRP A 231 -10.16 -15.18 -12.22
C TRP A 231 -10.64 -14.84 -13.63
N VAL A 232 -9.78 -14.18 -14.39
CA VAL A 232 -10.01 -13.80 -15.78
C VAL A 232 -8.76 -14.16 -16.60
N PRO A 233 -8.87 -14.97 -17.67
CA PRO A 233 -7.72 -15.21 -18.54
C PRO A 233 -7.28 -13.90 -19.24
N PRO A 234 -5.98 -13.72 -19.53
CA PRO A 234 -5.52 -12.61 -20.34
C PRO A 234 -6.12 -12.70 -21.75
N VAL A 235 -6.51 -11.54 -22.30
CA VAL A 235 -6.98 -11.46 -23.68
C VAL A 235 -5.76 -11.51 -24.60
N PRO A 236 -5.71 -12.34 -25.65
CA PRO A 236 -4.61 -12.34 -26.61
C PRO A 236 -4.41 -10.94 -27.21
N GLY A 237 -3.19 -10.39 -27.12
CA GLY A 237 -2.81 -9.12 -27.75
C GLY A 237 -2.72 -7.88 -26.86
N ASN A 238 -2.71 -8.03 -25.53
CA ASN A 238 -2.50 -6.94 -24.54
C ASN A 238 -1.39 -7.24 -23.54
#